data_AF-A0A5K7ZKU3-F1
#
_entry.id   AF-A0A5K7ZKU3-F1
#
_cell.length_a   1.000
_cell.length_b   1.000
_cell.length_c   1.000
_cell.angle_alpha   90.00
_cell.angle_beta   90.00
_cell.angle_gamma   90.00
#
_symmetry.space_group_name_H-M   'P 1'
#
loop_
_entity.id
_entity.type
_entity.pdbx_description
1 polymer ?
#
loop_
_entity_poly.entity_id
_entity_poly.type
_entity_poly.pdbx_seq_one_letter_code
_entity_poly.pdbx_strand_id
1 'polypeptide(L)'
;MLRVFQNDISDPQQFVVTLELVPGRASTGRAVDTVMGIARDAFSDGRISAVSITDNPGGNPSLSPDAIGYRIFSIGMDVIVHFTCRDMNRVGMESRALQLAMMGMKNILALTGDYAGKGFGGQGAPVFDLDSVNLQIMLGMIGKRINAAGDPDAFFTGCAVSPFKKTEGECVAQYAKLSRKVAAGAQFVITQLGYDARKFQELIEIGRHMDLGVPALGSVYVLTPKAAELMNQGRVPGAVVTDPLLATVRQEWQDKTAGQAAAIERAARLGAILKGLGYRGVHLGGIHRDFSTVGKILDRMQTIQDDWIQFLPEFNDPQPGGFYAFREAPPEPVTALVFGQQRQPVPIVDRVLYPLMRFSHHLFFNFDSKLAPAYRLASHALDNSIAGRLFMHLGEHPIKLSLLGCQRCGDCAIQHVGFLCPESGCPKHTRNGACGGSRGGMCEVYPDRRCVWFRAHTRLASNNKVSEMCHGCVPPRMWELNHTSSWLNFHLRRDHQSNGGEISGCCRQTTCHLLLGNTKERKDQP
;
A
#
# COMPACT_ATOMS: atom_id res chain seq x y z
N MET A 1 0.36 18.21 -28.59
CA MET A 1 0.77 16.79 -28.54
C MET A 1 0.11 16.21 -27.31
N LEU A 2 -0.67 15.13 -27.43
CA LEU A 2 -1.24 14.44 -26.27
C LEU A 2 -0.08 13.91 -25.43
N ARG A 3 0.06 14.37 -24.17
CA ARG A 3 1.04 13.80 -23.25
C ARG A 3 0.49 12.50 -22.71
N VAL A 4 1.32 11.48 -22.69
CA VAL A 4 0.98 10.14 -22.21
C VAL A 4 1.83 9.90 -20.97
N PHE A 5 1.19 9.79 -19.81
CA PHE A 5 1.87 9.67 -18.53
C PHE A 5 2.88 8.51 -18.50
N GLN A 6 2.52 7.39 -19.10
CA GLN A 6 3.38 6.21 -19.21
C GLN A 6 4.69 6.51 -19.95
N ASN A 7 4.66 7.34 -20.99
CA ASN A 7 5.86 7.73 -21.74
C ASN A 7 6.71 8.70 -20.91
N ASP A 8 6.07 9.72 -20.33
CA ASP A 8 6.74 10.74 -19.51
C ASP A 8 7.47 10.12 -18.31
N ILE A 9 6.84 9.17 -17.59
CA ILE A 9 7.43 8.53 -16.41
C ILE A 9 8.52 7.52 -16.74
N SER A 10 8.51 6.97 -17.96
CA SER A 10 9.52 6.04 -18.43
C SER A 10 10.80 6.76 -18.90
N ASP A 11 10.70 8.03 -19.32
CA ASP A 11 11.84 8.79 -19.81
C ASP A 11 12.81 9.22 -18.68
N PRO A 12 14.07 8.73 -18.64
CA PRO A 12 15.11 9.15 -17.69
C PRO A 12 15.33 10.66 -17.59
N GLN A 13 15.10 11.41 -18.67
CA GLN A 13 15.42 12.84 -18.74
C GLN A 13 14.27 13.74 -18.27
N GLN A 14 13.06 13.20 -18.13
CA GLN A 14 11.91 13.97 -17.69
C GLN A 14 11.66 13.84 -16.18
N PHE A 15 11.34 14.99 -15.58
CA PHE A 15 10.84 15.06 -14.22
C PHE A 15 9.32 15.23 -14.25
N VAL A 16 8.61 14.20 -13.82
CA VAL A 16 7.15 14.11 -13.97
C VAL A 16 6.44 14.89 -12.88
N VAL A 17 5.39 15.63 -13.26
CA VAL A 17 4.49 16.27 -12.31
C VAL A 17 3.09 15.72 -12.51
N THR A 18 2.51 15.19 -11.44
CA THR A 18 1.10 14.78 -11.41
C THR A 18 0.34 15.60 -10.39
N LEU A 19 -0.96 15.79 -10.62
CA LEU A 19 -1.82 16.62 -9.76
C LEU A 19 -3.00 15.80 -9.23
N GLU A 20 -3.11 15.66 -7.92
CA GLU A 20 -4.25 15.02 -7.26
C GLU A 20 -5.46 15.95 -7.23
N LEU A 21 -6.59 15.47 -7.74
CA LEU A 21 -7.89 16.13 -7.67
C LEU A 21 -8.84 15.30 -6.81
N VAL A 22 -9.53 16.00 -5.92
CA VAL A 22 -10.41 15.40 -4.92
C VAL A 22 -11.86 15.77 -5.24
N PRO A 23 -12.65 14.87 -5.86
CA PRO A 23 -14.06 15.13 -6.10
C PRO A 23 -14.85 15.23 -4.80
N GLY A 24 -15.83 16.14 -4.77
CA GLY A 24 -16.76 16.30 -3.64
C GLY A 24 -18.00 15.40 -3.75
N ARG A 25 -18.91 15.51 -2.76
CA ARG A 25 -20.24 14.89 -2.77
C ARG A 25 -21.24 15.70 -3.60
N ALA A 26 -20.94 15.89 -4.87
CA ALA A 26 -21.81 16.63 -5.79
C ALA A 26 -21.77 15.99 -7.17
N SER A 27 -22.92 15.90 -7.83
CA SER A 27 -23.01 15.44 -9.22
C SER A 27 -22.68 16.56 -10.22
N THR A 28 -22.99 17.81 -9.87
CA THR A 28 -22.77 19.02 -10.69
C THR A 28 -22.48 20.25 -9.82
N GLY A 29 -22.25 21.40 -10.46
CA GLY A 29 -22.09 22.70 -9.80
C GLY A 29 -20.66 23.03 -9.45
N ARG A 30 -20.49 24.11 -8.67
CA ARG A 30 -19.19 24.79 -8.48
C ARG A 30 -18.05 23.86 -8.10
N ALA A 31 -18.28 22.89 -7.22
CA ALA A 31 -17.23 21.95 -6.80
C ALA A 31 -16.71 21.10 -7.98
N VAL A 32 -17.60 20.62 -8.84
CA VAL A 32 -17.24 19.86 -10.05
C VAL A 32 -16.62 20.80 -11.08
N ASP A 33 -17.17 22.00 -11.25
CA ASP A 33 -16.66 22.99 -12.21
C ASP A 33 -15.24 23.45 -11.85
N THR A 34 -14.93 23.61 -10.56
CA THR A 34 -13.58 23.91 -10.08
C THR A 34 -12.60 22.80 -10.43
N VAL A 35 -12.96 21.53 -10.20
CA VAL A 35 -12.09 20.39 -10.56
C VAL A 35 -11.85 20.34 -12.07
N MET A 36 -12.90 20.53 -12.87
CA MET A 36 -12.78 20.59 -14.33
C MET A 36 -11.96 21.79 -14.81
N GLY A 37 -12.08 22.95 -14.15
CA GLY A 37 -11.30 24.15 -14.43
C GLY A 37 -9.81 23.91 -14.19
N ILE A 38 -9.46 23.38 -13.01
CA ILE A 38 -8.07 23.03 -12.67
C ILE A 38 -7.49 22.05 -13.70
N ALA A 39 -8.26 21.05 -14.15
CA ALA A 39 -7.81 20.10 -15.16
C ALA A 39 -7.56 20.75 -16.54
N ARG A 40 -8.42 21.70 -16.97
CA ARG A 40 -8.21 22.46 -18.22
C ARG A 40 -6.98 23.36 -18.15
N ASP A 41 -6.80 24.03 -17.01
CA ASP A 41 -5.65 24.90 -16.79
C ASP A 41 -4.35 24.10 -16.73
N ALA A 42 -4.37 22.94 -16.06
CA ALA A 42 -3.25 22.00 -16.04
C ALA A 42 -2.87 21.51 -17.45
N PHE A 43 -3.87 21.22 -18.29
CA PHE A 43 -3.64 20.85 -19.69
C PHE A 43 -3.04 21.99 -20.49
N SER A 44 -3.54 23.21 -20.30
CA SER A 44 -3.10 24.40 -21.02
C SER A 44 -1.69 24.85 -20.62
N ASP A 45 -1.34 24.72 -19.35
CA ASP A 45 0.01 25.01 -18.83
C ASP A 45 1.06 24.03 -19.39
N GLY A 46 0.66 22.78 -19.58
CA GLY A 46 1.45 21.77 -20.26
C GLY A 46 2.60 21.19 -19.42
N ARG A 47 2.80 21.58 -18.16
CA ARG A 47 3.82 20.95 -17.29
C ARG A 47 3.32 19.75 -16.49
N ILE A 48 2.00 19.52 -16.46
CA ILE A 48 1.38 18.38 -15.76
C ILE A 48 1.24 17.20 -16.71
N SER A 49 1.83 16.05 -16.36
CA SER A 49 1.78 14.83 -17.17
C SER A 49 0.45 14.08 -17.04
N ALA A 50 -0.16 14.10 -15.85
CA ALA A 50 -1.48 13.53 -15.60
C ALA A 50 -2.12 14.13 -14.36
N VAL A 51 -3.45 14.08 -14.31
CA VAL A 51 -4.20 14.29 -13.07
C VAL A 51 -4.57 12.94 -12.44
N SER A 52 -4.51 12.86 -11.13
CA SER A 52 -4.98 11.69 -10.39
C SER A 52 -6.30 11.99 -9.71
N ILE A 53 -7.28 11.09 -9.79
CA ILE A 53 -8.60 11.30 -9.20
C ILE A 53 -8.83 10.33 -8.05
N THR A 54 -9.07 10.88 -6.86
CA THR A 54 -9.28 10.07 -5.65
C THR A 54 -10.62 9.32 -5.64
N ASP A 55 -10.61 8.13 -5.02
CA ASP A 55 -11.76 7.23 -4.88
C ASP A 55 -12.23 7.17 -3.42
N ASN A 56 -13.27 7.95 -3.12
CA ASN A 56 -13.88 8.08 -1.79
C ASN A 56 -12.82 8.30 -0.68
N PRO A 57 -12.10 9.43 -0.73
CA PRO A 57 -10.97 9.72 0.16
C PRO A 57 -11.37 9.64 1.64
N GLY A 58 -10.55 9.00 2.48
CA GLY A 58 -10.87 8.77 3.88
C GLY A 58 -12.08 7.86 4.10
N GLY A 59 -12.48 7.08 3.08
CA GLY A 59 -13.66 6.21 3.11
C GLY A 59 -14.99 6.96 3.02
N ASN A 60 -14.98 8.23 2.62
CA ASN A 60 -16.18 9.07 2.52
C ASN A 60 -16.68 9.10 1.08
N PRO A 61 -18.01 8.92 0.83
CA PRO A 61 -18.57 9.08 -0.51
C PRO A 61 -18.12 10.37 -1.20
N SER A 62 -17.87 10.27 -2.50
CA SER A 62 -17.50 11.33 -3.42
C SER A 62 -18.04 10.99 -4.82
N LEU A 63 -18.03 11.96 -5.75
CA LEU A 63 -18.33 11.66 -7.15
C LEU A 63 -17.32 10.62 -7.68
N SER A 64 -17.82 9.63 -8.42
CA SER A 64 -16.98 8.54 -8.95
C SER A 64 -15.78 9.09 -9.73
N PRO A 65 -14.56 8.62 -9.44
CA PRO A 65 -13.37 9.01 -10.18
C PRO A 65 -13.49 8.60 -11.66
N ASP A 66 -14.23 7.54 -11.97
CA ASP A 66 -14.43 7.06 -13.34
C ASP A 66 -15.26 8.07 -14.15
N ALA A 67 -16.32 8.63 -13.54
CA ALA A 67 -17.22 9.56 -14.21
C ALA A 67 -16.56 10.92 -14.48
N ILE A 68 -15.92 11.50 -13.46
CA ILE A 68 -15.22 12.78 -13.63
C ILE A 68 -13.91 12.61 -14.41
N GLY A 69 -13.21 11.51 -14.20
CA GLY A 69 -12.00 11.13 -14.93
C GLY A 69 -12.26 11.06 -16.43
N TYR A 70 -13.37 10.45 -16.86
CA TYR A 70 -13.72 10.38 -18.29
C TYR A 70 -13.91 11.76 -18.92
N ARG A 71 -14.54 12.69 -18.18
CA ARG A 71 -14.73 14.07 -18.66
C ARG A 71 -13.39 14.80 -18.78
N ILE A 72 -12.44 14.53 -17.88
CA ILE A 72 -11.09 15.10 -17.94
C ILE A 72 -10.26 14.44 -19.05
N PHE A 73 -10.38 13.13 -19.21
CA PHE A 73 -9.74 12.40 -20.30
C PHE A 73 -10.20 12.91 -21.67
N SER A 74 -11.51 13.20 -21.80
CA SER A 74 -12.11 13.73 -23.03
C SER A 74 -11.63 15.13 -23.43
N ILE A 75 -11.03 15.90 -22.51
CA ILE A 75 -10.39 17.20 -22.84
C ILE A 75 -8.91 17.05 -23.21
N GLY A 76 -8.37 15.83 -23.23
CA GLY A 76 -7.00 15.51 -23.64
C GLY A 76 -5.97 15.40 -22.51
N MET A 77 -6.39 15.53 -21.25
CA MET A 77 -5.53 15.34 -20.08
C MET A 77 -5.51 13.86 -19.69
N ASP A 78 -4.32 13.29 -19.48
CA ASP A 78 -4.20 11.92 -19.01
C ASP A 78 -4.65 11.78 -17.54
N VAL A 79 -5.25 10.64 -17.20
CA VAL A 79 -5.94 10.45 -15.91
C VAL A 79 -5.47 9.18 -15.21
N ILE A 80 -4.93 9.34 -14.00
CA ILE A 80 -4.64 8.24 -13.08
C ILE A 80 -5.87 8.02 -12.19
N VAL A 81 -6.55 6.89 -12.34
CA VAL A 81 -7.75 6.56 -11.55
C VAL A 81 -7.33 5.87 -10.26
N HIS A 82 -7.72 6.40 -9.10
CA HIS A 82 -7.59 5.66 -7.85
C HIS A 82 -8.60 4.50 -7.87
N PHE A 83 -8.09 3.28 -7.67
CA PHE A 83 -8.90 2.07 -7.64
C PHE A 83 -8.73 1.41 -6.28
N THR A 84 -9.78 1.47 -5.44
CA THR A 84 -9.74 0.95 -4.07
C THR A 84 -10.47 -0.39 -3.91
N CYS A 85 -9.95 -1.27 -3.06
CA CYS A 85 -10.59 -2.55 -2.72
C CYS A 85 -11.60 -2.47 -1.55
N ARG A 86 -11.87 -1.27 -1.04
CA ARG A 86 -12.58 -1.04 0.23
C ARG A 86 -14.04 -1.47 0.20
N ASP A 87 -14.73 -1.17 -0.90
CA ASP A 87 -16.20 -1.18 -0.98
C ASP A 87 -16.75 -2.09 -2.10
N MET A 88 -15.88 -2.75 -2.88
CA MET A 88 -16.27 -3.68 -3.94
C MET A 88 -15.62 -5.05 -3.75
N ASN A 89 -16.33 -6.11 -4.14
CA ASN A 89 -15.76 -7.46 -4.22
C ASN A 89 -15.09 -7.68 -5.59
N ARG A 90 -14.40 -8.80 -5.79
CA ARG A 90 -13.67 -9.08 -7.04
C ARG A 90 -14.52 -9.05 -8.30
N VAL A 91 -15.81 -9.42 -8.23
CA VAL A 91 -16.72 -9.38 -9.39
C VAL A 91 -16.99 -7.93 -9.81
N GLY A 92 -17.31 -7.07 -8.82
CA GLY A 92 -17.49 -5.64 -9.07
C GLY A 92 -16.21 -4.98 -9.54
N MET A 93 -15.07 -5.36 -8.96
CA MET A 93 -13.77 -4.81 -9.36
C MET A 93 -13.35 -5.23 -10.78
N GLU A 94 -13.56 -6.50 -11.18
CA GLU A 94 -13.30 -6.94 -12.55
C GLU A 94 -14.19 -6.21 -13.56
N SER A 95 -15.48 -6.04 -13.23
CA SER A 95 -16.42 -5.28 -14.07
C SER A 95 -16.00 -3.82 -14.23
N ARG A 96 -15.59 -3.16 -13.13
CA ARG A 96 -15.08 -1.78 -13.16
C ARG A 96 -13.78 -1.67 -13.96
N ALA A 97 -12.88 -2.64 -13.86
CA ALA A 97 -11.66 -2.65 -14.67
C ALA A 97 -12.00 -2.73 -16.16
N LEU A 98 -12.88 -3.65 -16.58
CA LEU A 98 -13.32 -3.74 -17.98
C LEU A 98 -13.98 -2.43 -18.47
N GLN A 99 -14.79 -1.78 -17.62
CA GLN A 99 -15.34 -0.46 -17.90
C GLN A 99 -14.24 0.59 -18.15
N LEU A 100 -13.23 0.66 -17.27
CA LEU A 100 -12.13 1.61 -17.40
C LEU A 100 -11.30 1.38 -18.67
N ALA A 101 -11.05 0.10 -19.02
CA ALA A 101 -10.38 -0.26 -20.27
C ALA A 101 -11.19 0.20 -21.49
N MET A 102 -12.50 -0.04 -21.51
CA MET A 102 -13.40 0.43 -22.58
C MET A 102 -13.38 1.96 -22.72
N MET A 103 -13.24 2.68 -21.61
CA MET A 103 -13.16 4.14 -21.58
C MET A 103 -11.78 4.70 -21.93
N GLY A 104 -10.78 3.83 -22.17
CA GLY A 104 -9.39 4.22 -22.45
C GLY A 104 -8.59 4.68 -21.22
N MET A 105 -9.19 4.69 -20.03
CA MET A 105 -8.54 5.13 -18.79
C MET A 105 -7.77 3.97 -18.15
N LYS A 106 -6.55 3.74 -18.63
CA LYS A 106 -5.73 2.57 -18.27
C LYS A 106 -4.62 2.86 -17.25
N ASN A 107 -4.43 4.12 -16.86
CA ASN A 107 -3.52 4.50 -15.78
C ASN A 107 -4.24 4.34 -14.42
N ILE A 108 -3.81 3.37 -13.61
CA ILE A 108 -4.52 3.00 -12.37
C ILE A 108 -3.60 3.11 -11.16
N LEU A 109 -4.02 3.81 -10.10
CA LEU A 109 -3.39 3.70 -8.79
C LEU A 109 -4.12 2.63 -7.95
N ALA A 110 -3.53 1.45 -7.82
CA ALA A 110 -4.13 0.32 -7.12
C ALA A 110 -3.95 0.42 -5.59
N LEU A 111 -5.07 0.48 -4.86
CA LEU A 111 -5.09 0.78 -3.43
C LEU A 111 -5.90 -0.27 -2.65
N THR A 112 -5.44 -0.61 -1.45
CA THR A 112 -6.28 -1.38 -0.50
C THR A 112 -7.48 -0.52 -0.07
N GLY A 113 -7.28 0.79 0.07
CA GLY A 113 -8.27 1.76 0.53
C GLY A 113 -8.21 2.02 2.04
N ASP A 114 -8.69 3.20 2.42
CA ASP A 114 -8.96 3.55 3.83
C ASP A 114 -10.12 2.71 4.37
N TYR A 115 -10.26 2.63 5.69
CA TYR A 115 -11.44 1.97 6.26
C TYR A 115 -12.73 2.74 5.92
N ALA A 116 -13.85 2.03 5.77
CA ALA A 116 -15.12 2.64 5.39
C ALA A 116 -15.52 3.75 6.37
N GLY A 117 -15.78 4.95 5.84
CA GLY A 117 -16.22 6.11 6.60
C GLY A 117 -17.74 6.16 6.77
N LYS A 118 -18.26 7.33 7.15
CA LYS A 118 -19.72 7.56 7.24
C LYS A 118 -20.30 7.88 5.85
N GLY A 119 -21.23 7.04 5.41
CA GLY A 119 -22.02 7.19 4.18
C GLY A 119 -23.50 7.42 4.47
N PHE A 120 -24.37 6.93 3.58
CA PHE A 120 -25.83 7.01 3.73
C PHE A 120 -26.29 6.18 4.93
N GLY A 121 -26.91 6.82 5.92
CA GLY A 121 -27.47 6.15 7.09
C GLY A 121 -26.46 5.53 8.08
N GLY A 122 -25.15 5.62 7.83
CA GLY A 122 -24.14 5.02 8.72
C GLY A 122 -22.85 4.62 8.01
N GLN A 123 -22.09 3.70 8.62
CA GLN A 123 -20.88 3.13 8.05
C GLN A 123 -21.25 1.97 7.11
N GLY A 124 -20.71 1.98 5.89
CA GLY A 124 -20.88 0.89 4.93
C GLY A 124 -20.07 -0.35 5.29
N ALA A 125 -20.41 -1.49 4.68
CA ALA A 125 -19.66 -2.73 4.88
C ALA A 125 -18.20 -2.59 4.41
N PRO A 126 -17.19 -2.98 5.22
CA PRO A 126 -15.79 -3.00 4.82
C PRO A 126 -15.50 -4.26 4.00
N VAL A 127 -15.64 -4.20 2.68
CA VAL A 127 -15.63 -5.39 1.81
C VAL A 127 -14.26 -6.06 1.75
N PHE A 128 -13.21 -5.30 1.36
CA PHE A 128 -11.81 -5.76 1.33
C PHE A 128 -11.59 -7.21 0.82
N ASP A 129 -12.30 -7.59 -0.24
CA ASP A 129 -12.19 -8.94 -0.82
C ASP A 129 -10.81 -9.19 -1.44
N LEU A 130 -10.20 -8.14 -1.99
CA LEU A 130 -8.80 -8.11 -2.41
C LEU A 130 -8.03 -7.07 -1.59
N ASP A 131 -6.71 -7.20 -1.56
CA ASP A 131 -5.81 -6.12 -1.18
C ASP A 131 -5.11 -5.55 -2.43
N SER A 132 -4.33 -4.48 -2.26
CA SER A 132 -3.63 -3.83 -3.38
C SER A 132 -2.65 -4.73 -4.12
N VAL A 133 -2.20 -5.85 -3.53
CA VAL A 133 -1.30 -6.80 -4.23
C VAL A 133 -2.14 -7.69 -5.14
N ASN A 134 -3.22 -8.26 -4.63
CA ASN A 134 -4.13 -9.06 -5.45
C ASN A 134 -4.84 -8.23 -6.53
N LEU A 135 -5.12 -6.94 -6.28
CA LEU A 135 -5.65 -6.02 -7.29
C LEU A 135 -4.66 -5.83 -8.46
N GLN A 136 -3.37 -5.72 -8.18
CA GLN A 136 -2.32 -5.63 -9.21
C GLN A 136 -2.30 -6.89 -10.08
N ILE A 137 -2.35 -8.07 -9.45
CA ILE A 137 -2.41 -9.35 -10.18
C ILE A 137 -3.65 -9.41 -11.08
N MET A 138 -4.83 -9.07 -10.54
CA MET A 138 -6.08 -9.06 -11.28
C MET A 138 -6.01 -8.12 -12.51
N LEU A 139 -5.56 -6.89 -12.33
CA LEU A 139 -5.39 -5.93 -13.42
C LEU A 139 -4.38 -6.42 -14.47
N GLY A 140 -3.27 -7.03 -14.05
CA GLY A 140 -2.30 -7.65 -14.95
C GLY A 140 -2.87 -8.82 -15.76
N MET A 141 -3.67 -9.68 -15.14
CA MET A 141 -4.35 -10.80 -15.82
C MET A 141 -5.42 -10.30 -16.79
N ILE A 142 -6.19 -9.27 -16.43
CA ILE A 142 -7.14 -8.62 -17.34
C ILE A 142 -6.39 -7.97 -18.51
N GLY A 143 -5.29 -7.25 -18.25
CA GLY A 143 -4.45 -6.64 -19.28
C GLY A 143 -3.94 -7.66 -20.29
N LYS A 144 -3.49 -8.83 -19.85
CA LYS A 144 -3.10 -9.93 -20.77
C LYS A 144 -4.26 -10.37 -21.67
N ARG A 145 -5.49 -10.48 -21.13
CA ARG A 145 -6.70 -10.83 -21.90
C ARG A 145 -7.08 -9.74 -22.90
N ILE A 146 -6.98 -8.47 -22.51
CA ILE A 146 -7.20 -7.31 -23.38
C ILE A 146 -6.20 -7.33 -24.55
N ASN A 147 -4.92 -7.55 -24.27
CA ASN A 147 -3.89 -7.65 -25.31
C ASN A 147 -4.13 -8.82 -26.28
N ALA A 148 -4.54 -9.97 -25.75
CA ALA A 148 -4.89 -11.13 -26.57
C ALA A 148 -6.13 -10.89 -27.46
N ALA A 149 -7.01 -9.96 -27.06
CA ALA A 149 -8.18 -9.55 -27.85
C ALA A 149 -7.86 -8.47 -28.91
N GLY A 150 -6.61 -8.02 -29.01
CA GLY A 150 -6.13 -7.10 -30.06
C GLY A 150 -5.97 -5.64 -29.64
N ASP A 151 -6.26 -5.29 -28.39
CA ASP A 151 -6.00 -3.95 -27.86
C ASP A 151 -4.54 -3.89 -27.34
N PRO A 152 -3.65 -3.07 -27.95
CA PRO A 152 -2.23 -3.11 -27.63
C PRO A 152 -1.88 -2.57 -26.23
N ASP A 153 -2.77 -1.78 -25.63
CA ASP A 153 -2.48 -1.09 -24.38
C ASP A 153 -3.11 -1.83 -23.20
N ALA A 154 -2.26 -2.42 -22.35
CA ALA A 154 -2.68 -2.98 -21.08
C ALA A 154 -2.84 -1.89 -20.01
N PHE A 155 -3.32 -2.26 -18.81
CA PHE A 155 -3.29 -1.35 -17.67
C PHE A 155 -1.87 -0.97 -17.29
N PHE A 156 -1.64 0.34 -17.10
CA PHE A 156 -0.42 0.88 -16.52
C PHE A 156 -0.68 1.17 -15.03
N THR A 157 -0.20 0.30 -14.16
CA THR A 157 -0.61 0.30 -12.76
C THR A 157 0.46 0.83 -11.83
N GLY A 158 0.07 1.66 -10.87
CA GLY A 158 0.91 2.18 -9.81
C GLY A 158 0.47 1.69 -8.44
N CYS A 159 1.31 1.92 -7.44
CA CYS A 159 0.99 1.58 -6.06
C CYS A 159 1.43 2.65 -5.06
N ALA A 160 0.75 2.70 -3.90
CA ALA A 160 1.12 3.62 -2.82
C ALA A 160 2.07 2.98 -1.79
N VAL A 161 2.98 3.75 -1.20
CA VAL A 161 3.82 3.34 -0.04
C VAL A 161 3.94 4.46 0.99
N SER A 162 3.93 4.14 2.29
CA SER A 162 4.27 5.12 3.33
C SER A 162 5.64 4.81 3.91
N PRO A 163 6.70 5.60 3.60
CA PRO A 163 8.01 5.45 4.22
C PRO A 163 8.06 6.01 5.66
N PHE A 164 7.05 6.78 6.06
CA PHE A 164 7.01 7.53 7.33
C PHE A 164 6.63 6.67 8.55
N LYS A 165 7.18 5.46 8.64
CA LYS A 165 6.93 4.53 9.74
C LYS A 165 7.82 4.80 10.93
N LYS A 166 7.18 4.84 12.11
CA LYS A 166 7.83 5.14 13.38
C LYS A 166 8.65 3.96 13.90
N THR A 167 8.18 2.73 13.70
CA THR A 167 8.82 1.53 14.26
C THR A 167 9.44 0.67 13.16
N GLU A 168 10.48 -0.10 13.53
CA GLU A 168 11.13 -1.05 12.63
C GLU A 168 10.11 -2.04 12.04
N GLY A 169 9.25 -2.63 12.88
CA GLY A 169 8.30 -3.65 12.41
C GLY A 169 7.25 -3.11 11.44
N GLU A 170 6.86 -1.84 11.57
CA GLU A 170 6.00 -1.20 10.57
C GLU A 170 6.75 -0.89 9.28
N CYS A 171 7.99 -0.41 9.38
CA CYS A 171 8.85 -0.10 8.27
C CYS A 171 9.11 -1.36 7.41
N VAL A 172 9.53 -2.46 8.03
CA VAL A 172 9.70 -3.75 7.35
C VAL A 172 8.40 -4.23 6.72
N ALA A 173 7.27 -4.16 7.43
CA ALA A 173 5.99 -4.59 6.90
C ALA A 173 5.51 -3.74 5.69
N GLN A 174 5.82 -2.44 5.67
CA GLN A 174 5.53 -1.58 4.52
C GLN A 174 6.39 -1.94 3.31
N TYR A 175 7.70 -2.06 3.49
CA TYR A 175 8.60 -2.33 2.37
C TYR A 175 8.46 -3.76 1.84
N ALA A 176 8.18 -4.74 2.70
CA ALA A 176 7.80 -6.09 2.27
C ALA A 176 6.56 -6.07 1.38
N LYS A 177 5.54 -5.28 1.74
CA LYS A 177 4.35 -5.09 0.89
C LYS A 177 4.65 -4.33 -0.39
N LEU A 178 5.51 -3.31 -0.35
CA LEU A 178 5.95 -2.60 -1.55
C LEU A 178 6.59 -3.59 -2.55
N SER A 179 7.50 -4.44 -2.08
CA SER A 179 8.12 -5.44 -2.95
C SER A 179 7.08 -6.37 -3.57
N ARG A 180 6.10 -6.85 -2.79
CA ARG A 180 4.99 -7.67 -3.31
C ARG A 180 4.15 -6.93 -4.34
N LYS A 181 3.89 -5.63 -4.16
CA LYS A 181 3.14 -4.81 -5.14
C LYS A 181 3.90 -4.70 -6.47
N VAL A 182 5.20 -4.47 -6.41
CA VAL A 182 6.06 -4.42 -7.60
C VAL A 182 6.14 -5.79 -8.27
N ALA A 183 6.35 -6.86 -7.49
CA ALA A 183 6.34 -8.24 -7.99
C ALA A 183 5.01 -8.65 -8.64
N ALA A 184 3.90 -8.10 -8.16
CA ALA A 184 2.55 -8.29 -8.69
C ALA A 184 2.27 -7.48 -9.97
N GLY A 185 3.17 -6.58 -10.38
CA GLY A 185 3.08 -5.83 -11.63
C GLY A 185 2.96 -4.32 -11.51
N ALA A 186 3.10 -3.72 -10.31
CA ALA A 186 3.14 -2.26 -10.20
C ALA A 186 4.34 -1.69 -10.97
N GLN A 187 4.11 -0.67 -11.79
CA GLN A 187 5.08 -0.03 -12.69
C GLN A 187 5.53 1.35 -12.20
N PHE A 188 4.86 1.93 -11.21
CA PHE A 188 5.30 3.14 -10.52
C PHE A 188 4.84 3.17 -9.07
N VAL A 189 5.48 4.03 -8.27
CA VAL A 189 5.20 4.18 -6.83
C VAL A 189 4.86 5.62 -6.51
N ILE A 190 3.82 5.85 -5.71
CA ILE A 190 3.49 7.17 -5.14
C ILE A 190 3.66 7.08 -3.61
N THR A 191 4.40 8.01 -3.00
CA THR A 191 4.54 8.00 -1.54
C THR A 191 3.27 8.52 -0.85
N GLN A 192 3.05 8.14 0.40
CA GLN A 192 2.15 8.88 1.29
C GLN A 192 2.79 10.24 1.65
N LEU A 193 2.05 11.09 2.35
CA LEU A 193 2.48 12.41 2.79
C LEU A 193 3.37 12.38 4.03
N GLY A 194 4.46 13.13 3.97
CA GLY A 194 5.36 13.37 5.09
C GLY A 194 6.35 14.48 4.73
N TYR A 195 7.11 14.92 5.73
CA TYR A 195 7.99 16.10 5.63
C TYR A 195 9.41 15.80 6.13
N ASP A 196 9.79 14.52 6.10
CA ASP A 196 11.09 14.03 6.55
C ASP A 196 11.90 13.56 5.33
N ALA A 197 12.91 14.35 4.95
CA ALA A 197 13.77 14.08 3.81
C ALA A 197 14.56 12.77 3.97
N ARG A 198 14.89 12.37 5.19
CA ARG A 198 15.58 11.09 5.46
C ARG A 198 14.68 9.92 5.14
N LYS A 199 13.38 10.02 5.43
CA LYS A 199 12.39 8.99 5.03
C LYS A 199 12.16 8.93 3.53
N PHE A 200 12.25 10.06 2.84
CA PHE A 200 12.22 10.05 1.38
C PHE A 200 13.47 9.39 0.78
N GLN A 201 14.67 9.70 1.28
CA GLN A 201 15.91 9.03 0.86
C GLN A 201 15.83 7.52 1.16
N GLU A 202 15.33 7.15 2.34
CA GLU A 202 15.18 5.75 2.76
C GLU A 202 14.41 4.91 1.72
N LEU A 203 13.30 5.42 1.16
CA LEU A 203 12.55 4.70 0.14
C LEU A 203 13.38 4.44 -1.13
N ILE A 204 14.14 5.42 -1.59
CA ILE A 204 14.96 5.30 -2.80
C ILE A 204 16.05 4.26 -2.58
N GLU A 205 16.76 4.32 -1.45
CA GLU A 205 17.83 3.36 -1.12
C GLU A 205 17.29 1.95 -0.88
N ILE A 206 16.14 1.81 -0.23
CA ILE A 206 15.44 0.53 -0.10
C ILE A 206 15.04 -0.01 -1.47
N GLY A 207 14.57 0.87 -2.37
CA GLY A 207 14.24 0.52 -3.75
C GLY A 207 15.44 -0.03 -4.52
N ARG A 208 16.62 0.59 -4.37
CA ARG A 208 17.89 0.10 -4.93
C ARG A 208 18.32 -1.22 -4.29
N HIS A 209 18.25 -1.33 -2.96
CA HIS A 209 18.65 -2.55 -2.24
C HIS A 209 17.79 -3.76 -2.62
N MET A 210 16.50 -3.55 -2.85
CA MET A 210 15.56 -4.60 -3.26
C MET A 210 15.52 -4.84 -4.78
N ASP A 211 16.28 -4.07 -5.56
CA ASP A 211 16.23 -4.08 -7.03
C ASP A 211 14.79 -3.95 -7.58
N LEU A 212 14.04 -2.95 -7.07
CA LEU A 212 12.64 -2.78 -7.47
C LEU A 212 12.48 -2.28 -8.90
N GLY A 213 13.45 -1.52 -9.43
CA GLY A 213 13.47 -1.05 -10.82
C GLY A 213 12.31 -0.15 -11.27
N VAL A 214 11.46 0.33 -10.35
CA VAL A 214 10.27 1.16 -10.67
C VAL A 214 10.46 2.62 -10.25
N PRO A 215 10.00 3.59 -11.06
CA PRO A 215 10.05 5.01 -10.72
C PRO A 215 9.16 5.34 -9.51
N ALA A 216 9.67 6.20 -8.64
CA ALA A 216 8.93 6.75 -7.49
C ALA A 216 8.59 8.23 -7.70
N LEU A 217 7.34 8.59 -7.38
CA LEU A 217 6.85 9.95 -7.27
C LEU A 217 6.69 10.30 -5.79
N GLY A 218 7.30 11.40 -5.36
CA GLY A 218 7.17 11.88 -3.99
C GLY A 218 5.95 12.77 -3.84
N SER A 219 5.08 12.47 -2.88
CA SER A 219 3.89 13.28 -2.63
C SER A 219 4.24 14.58 -1.91
N VAL A 220 3.81 15.69 -2.49
CA VAL A 220 4.02 17.06 -2.00
C VAL A 220 2.66 17.72 -1.83
N TYR A 221 2.43 18.39 -0.70
CA TYR A 221 1.11 18.89 -0.34
C TYR A 221 1.15 20.36 0.06
N VAL A 222 0.19 21.14 -0.43
CA VAL A 222 -0.02 22.53 0.03
C VAL A 222 -0.67 22.49 1.41
N LEU A 223 0.19 22.50 2.44
CA LEU A 223 -0.21 22.23 3.80
C LEU A 223 -0.96 23.42 4.43
N THR A 224 -2.24 23.18 4.75
CA THR A 224 -3.08 24.12 5.51
C THR A 224 -3.15 23.70 6.99
N PRO A 225 -3.49 24.60 7.92
CA PRO A 225 -3.60 24.27 9.34
C PRO A 225 -4.55 23.11 9.62
N LYS A 226 -5.67 23.03 8.88
CA LYS A 226 -6.63 21.95 9.08
C LYS A 226 -6.09 20.60 8.63
N ALA A 227 -5.45 20.55 7.46
CA ALA A 227 -4.82 19.33 6.96
C ALA A 227 -3.67 18.89 7.89
N ALA A 228 -2.83 19.84 8.32
CA ALA A 228 -1.73 19.60 9.25
C ALA A 228 -2.22 18.98 10.57
N GLU A 229 -3.29 19.53 11.14
CA GLU A 229 -3.91 19.02 12.37
C GLU A 229 -4.44 17.58 12.19
N LEU A 230 -5.14 17.30 11.09
CA LEU A 230 -5.68 15.95 10.83
C LEU A 230 -4.56 14.92 10.64
N MET A 231 -3.49 15.28 9.94
CA MET A 231 -2.32 14.41 9.72
C MET A 231 -1.56 14.17 11.04
N ASN A 232 -1.32 15.23 11.82
CA ASN A 232 -0.66 15.14 13.12
C ASN A 232 -1.45 14.25 14.11
N GLN A 233 -2.78 14.37 14.13
CA GLN A 233 -3.68 13.51 14.91
C GLN A 233 -3.79 12.08 14.37
N GLY A 234 -3.23 11.78 13.19
CA GLY A 234 -3.28 10.45 12.57
C GLY A 234 -4.64 10.10 11.98
N ARG A 235 -5.48 11.11 11.73
CA ARG A 235 -6.79 10.96 11.09
C ARG A 235 -6.68 10.80 9.57
N VAL A 236 -5.49 11.07 9.01
CA VAL A 236 -5.13 10.74 7.63
C VAL A 236 -4.17 9.54 7.67
N PRO A 237 -4.64 8.32 7.34
CA PRO A 237 -3.85 7.10 7.49
C PRO A 237 -2.49 7.14 6.76
N GLY A 238 -1.42 6.99 7.54
CA GLY A 238 -0.05 6.88 7.03
C GLY A 238 0.64 8.20 6.68
N ALA A 239 -0.07 9.32 6.80
CA ALA A 239 0.51 10.65 6.68
C ALA A 239 1.12 11.10 8.01
N VAL A 240 2.21 11.86 7.96
CA VAL A 240 2.91 12.33 9.17
C VAL A 240 3.17 13.82 9.10
N VAL A 241 2.67 14.54 10.10
CA VAL A 241 3.04 15.92 10.46
C VAL A 241 3.43 15.91 11.92
N THR A 242 4.66 16.35 12.23
CA THR A 242 5.17 16.39 13.60
C THR A 242 4.61 17.58 14.36
N ASP A 243 4.70 17.56 15.69
CA ASP A 243 4.23 18.68 16.53
C ASP A 243 4.98 19.99 16.23
N PRO A 244 6.32 20.00 16.01
CA PRO A 244 7.03 21.21 15.59
C PRO A 244 6.54 21.78 14.25
N LEU A 245 6.32 20.92 13.25
CA LEU A 245 5.79 21.37 11.97
C LEU A 245 4.36 21.91 12.10
N LEU A 246 3.50 21.27 12.89
CA LEU A 246 2.14 21.77 13.15
C LEU A 246 2.17 23.16 13.82
N ALA A 247 3.06 23.37 14.79
CA ALA A 247 3.23 24.66 15.45
C ALA A 247 3.66 25.75 14.44
N THR A 248 4.64 25.43 13.59
CA THR A 248 5.12 26.30 12.51
C THR A 248 3.97 26.69 11.56
N VAL A 249 3.21 25.70 11.07
CA VAL A 249 2.06 25.95 10.18
C VAL A 249 1.00 26.82 10.87
N ARG A 250 0.72 26.61 12.16
CA ARG A 250 -0.24 27.46 12.90
C ARG A 250 0.24 28.90 13.00
N GLN A 251 1.54 29.12 13.19
CA GLN A 251 2.13 30.45 13.28
C GLN A 251 2.08 31.17 11.93
N GLU A 252 2.51 30.51 10.85
CA GLU A 252 2.51 31.09 9.49
C GLU A 252 1.12 31.53 9.04
N TRP A 253 0.10 30.76 9.40
CA TRP A 253 -1.29 31.00 8.99
C TRP A 253 -2.05 31.95 9.92
N GLN A 254 -1.38 32.64 10.84
CA GLN A 254 -1.96 33.79 11.53
C GLN A 254 -2.31 34.90 10.54
N ASP A 255 -1.47 35.08 9.51
CA ASP A 255 -1.82 35.83 8.31
C ASP A 255 -2.10 34.86 7.15
N LYS A 256 -3.25 35.00 6.51
CA LYS A 256 -3.68 34.06 5.47
C LYS A 256 -2.81 34.13 4.22
N THR A 257 -2.32 35.31 3.86
CA THR A 257 -1.51 35.52 2.66
C THR A 257 -0.10 34.97 2.87
N ALA A 258 0.51 35.27 4.02
CA ALA A 258 1.79 34.73 4.45
C ALA A 258 1.74 33.20 4.58
N GLY A 259 0.70 32.65 5.22
CA GLY A 259 0.52 31.20 5.35
C GLY A 259 0.39 30.49 4.00
N GLN A 260 -0.36 31.08 3.05
CA GLN A 260 -0.45 30.55 1.69
C GLN A 260 0.90 30.60 0.96
N ALA A 261 1.64 31.71 1.08
CA ALA A 261 2.97 31.85 0.49
C ALA A 261 3.97 30.84 1.08
N ALA A 262 3.96 30.65 2.40
CA ALA A 262 4.81 29.67 3.09
C ALA A 262 4.45 28.23 2.71
N ALA A 263 3.17 27.91 2.53
CA ALA A 263 2.74 26.59 2.04
C ALA A 263 3.24 26.30 0.62
N ILE A 264 3.19 27.30 -0.27
CA ILE A 264 3.73 27.20 -1.64
C ILE A 264 5.25 27.04 -1.60
N GLU A 265 5.96 27.85 -0.81
CA GLU A 265 7.42 27.79 -0.70
C GLU A 265 7.88 26.44 -0.16
N ARG A 266 7.24 25.91 0.89
CA ARG A 266 7.53 24.59 1.43
C ARG A 266 7.28 23.48 0.41
N ALA A 267 6.17 23.55 -0.33
CA ALA A 267 5.88 22.58 -1.37
C ALA A 267 6.96 22.61 -2.47
N ALA A 268 7.40 23.80 -2.88
CA ALA A 268 8.44 23.95 -3.88
C ALA A 268 9.80 23.43 -3.39
N ARG A 269 10.21 23.77 -2.16
CA ARG A 269 11.46 23.28 -1.55
C ARG A 269 11.46 21.76 -1.43
N LEU A 270 10.36 21.16 -0.96
CA LEU A 270 10.24 19.72 -0.89
C LEU A 270 10.31 19.07 -2.28
N GLY A 271 9.64 19.65 -3.28
CA GLY A 271 9.71 19.17 -4.65
C GLY A 271 11.13 19.20 -5.23
N ALA A 272 11.89 20.26 -4.96
CA ALA A 272 13.30 20.37 -5.34
C ALA A 272 14.17 19.32 -4.63
N ILE A 273 13.98 19.12 -3.32
CA ILE A 273 14.66 18.06 -2.56
C ILE A 273 14.36 16.67 -3.16
N LEU A 274 13.09 16.36 -3.45
CA LEU A 274 12.71 15.08 -4.03
C LEU A 274 13.38 14.84 -5.39
N LYS A 275 13.45 15.88 -6.23
CA LYS A 275 14.21 15.83 -7.49
C LYS A 275 15.69 15.52 -7.24
N GLY A 276 16.33 16.22 -6.30
CA GLY A 276 17.71 16.01 -5.92
C GLY A 276 18.02 14.63 -5.33
N LEU A 277 17.07 14.05 -4.57
CA LEU A 277 17.17 12.70 -4.01
C LEU A 277 16.99 11.59 -5.04
N GLY A 278 16.60 11.92 -6.28
CA GLY A 278 16.45 10.96 -7.38
C GLY A 278 15.03 10.40 -7.55
N TYR A 279 14.00 11.07 -7.04
CA TYR A 279 12.62 10.76 -7.43
C TYR A 279 12.40 11.10 -8.91
N ARG A 280 11.59 10.28 -9.60
CA ARG A 280 11.22 10.52 -11.01
C ARG A 280 10.30 11.72 -11.18
N GLY A 281 9.65 12.15 -10.11
CA GLY A 281 8.68 13.22 -10.15
C GLY A 281 8.02 13.51 -8.82
N VAL A 282 7.04 14.41 -8.85
CA VAL A 282 6.21 14.77 -7.70
C VAL A 282 4.73 14.53 -7.98
N HIS A 283 4.02 14.20 -6.90
CA HIS A 283 2.57 14.09 -6.87
C HIS A 283 2.01 15.21 -6.01
N LEU A 284 1.46 16.25 -6.64
CA LEU A 284 1.00 17.47 -5.97
C LEU A 284 -0.43 17.28 -5.44
N GLY A 285 -0.64 17.55 -4.15
CA GLY A 285 -1.96 17.52 -3.51
C GLY A 285 -2.28 18.81 -2.74
N GLY A 286 -3.52 18.92 -2.27
CA GLY A 286 -4.00 20.07 -1.48
C GLY A 286 -4.43 21.28 -2.31
N ILE A 287 -4.69 21.09 -3.60
CA ILE A 287 -5.13 22.12 -4.53
C ILE A 287 -6.67 22.07 -4.63
N HIS A 288 -7.34 23.10 -4.14
CA HIS A 288 -8.81 23.11 -4.01
C HIS A 288 -9.52 24.28 -4.68
N ARG A 289 -8.78 25.30 -5.14
CA ARG A 289 -9.37 26.55 -5.66
C ARG A 289 -9.12 26.73 -7.14
N ASP A 290 -7.85 26.80 -7.52
CA ASP A 290 -7.44 27.10 -8.88
C ASP A 290 -6.00 26.63 -9.11
N PHE A 291 -5.63 26.53 -10.38
CA PHE A 291 -4.35 26.01 -10.83
C PHE A 291 -3.18 26.99 -10.57
N SER A 292 -3.43 28.28 -10.28
CA SER A 292 -2.34 29.25 -10.11
C SER A 292 -1.38 28.90 -8.96
N THR A 293 -1.87 28.20 -7.94
CA THR A 293 -1.04 27.70 -6.84
C THR A 293 -0.03 26.66 -7.34
N VAL A 294 -0.43 25.79 -8.26
CA VAL A 294 0.45 24.79 -8.89
C VAL A 294 1.51 25.50 -9.74
N GLY A 295 1.11 26.45 -10.58
CA GLY A 295 2.05 27.24 -11.38
C GLY A 295 3.14 27.89 -10.53
N LYS A 296 2.76 28.55 -9.43
CA LYS A 296 3.71 29.17 -8.48
C LYS A 296 4.68 28.16 -7.86
N ILE A 297 4.22 26.96 -7.52
CA ILE A 297 5.08 25.89 -6.98
C ILE A 297 6.11 25.49 -8.05
N LEU A 298 5.66 25.25 -9.28
CA LEU A 298 6.53 24.80 -10.37
C LEU A 298 7.55 25.87 -10.78
N ASP A 299 7.13 27.13 -10.90
CA ASP A 299 8.02 28.26 -11.20
C ASP A 299 9.09 28.39 -10.11
N ARG A 300 8.67 28.27 -8.84
CA ARG A 300 9.59 28.35 -7.70
C ARG A 300 10.54 27.17 -7.67
N MET A 301 10.06 25.95 -7.89
CA MET A 301 10.88 24.73 -7.98
C MET A 301 11.97 24.87 -9.04
N GLN A 302 11.61 25.36 -10.23
CA GLN A 302 12.58 25.57 -11.31
C GLN A 302 13.69 26.54 -10.93
N THR A 303 13.38 27.55 -10.12
CA THR A 303 14.35 28.56 -9.67
C THR A 303 15.32 28.03 -8.63
N ILE A 304 14.89 27.09 -7.78
CA ILE A 304 15.66 26.63 -6.60
C ILE A 304 16.21 25.21 -6.72
N GLN A 305 15.93 24.52 -7.83
CA GLN A 305 16.25 23.09 -7.98
C GLN A 305 17.75 22.78 -7.82
N ASP A 306 18.64 23.70 -8.17
CA ASP A 306 20.09 23.48 -8.10
C ASP A 306 20.64 23.67 -6.68
N ASP A 307 19.91 24.39 -5.82
CA ASP A 307 20.28 24.70 -4.43
C ASP A 307 19.56 23.81 -3.40
N TRP A 308 18.95 22.71 -3.84
CA TRP A 308 18.03 21.91 -3.02
C TRP A 308 18.61 21.42 -1.68
N ILE A 309 19.94 21.18 -1.63
CA ILE A 309 20.66 20.75 -0.43
C ILE A 309 20.50 21.77 0.71
N GLN A 310 20.43 23.06 0.40
CA GLN A 310 20.29 24.14 1.39
C GLN A 310 18.96 24.06 2.15
N PHE A 311 17.94 23.44 1.56
CA PHE A 311 16.62 23.31 2.18
C PHE A 311 16.47 22.05 3.03
N LEU A 312 17.42 21.09 2.96
CA LEU A 312 17.36 19.84 3.74
C LEU A 312 17.14 20.04 5.25
N PRO A 313 17.79 21.02 5.93
CA PRO A 313 17.58 21.25 7.36
C PRO A 313 16.12 21.54 7.74
N GLU A 314 15.32 22.09 6.81
CA GLU A 314 13.90 22.40 7.03
C GLU A 314 13.00 21.16 6.98
N PHE A 315 13.50 20.04 6.44
CA PHE A 315 12.78 18.77 6.32
C PHE A 315 13.46 17.67 7.14
N ASN A 316 14.08 18.06 8.26
CA ASN A 316 14.76 17.17 9.19
C ASN A 316 14.05 17.18 10.56
N ASP A 317 12.74 16.94 10.55
CA ASP A 317 11.90 16.82 11.74
C ASP A 317 11.58 15.35 12.05
N PRO A 318 12.52 14.60 12.66
CA PRO A 318 12.32 13.19 12.92
C PRO A 318 11.17 12.96 13.91
N GLN A 319 10.41 11.88 13.69
CA GLN A 319 9.45 11.44 14.72
C GLN A 319 10.19 11.08 16.02
N PRO A 320 9.70 11.49 17.21
CA PRO A 320 10.33 11.15 18.48
C PRO A 320 10.44 9.63 18.68
N GLY A 321 11.67 9.12 18.80
CA GLY A 321 11.95 7.68 18.85
C GLY A 321 11.67 6.94 17.53
N GLY A 322 11.70 7.66 16.41
CA GLY A 322 11.50 7.12 15.07
C GLY A 322 12.64 6.21 14.63
N PHE A 323 12.29 5.08 14.03
CA PHE A 323 13.22 4.17 13.38
C PHE A 323 13.60 4.66 11.98
N TYR A 324 14.87 4.54 11.61
CA TYR A 324 15.38 4.76 10.25
C TYR A 324 16.12 3.51 9.79
N ALA A 325 15.89 3.07 8.56
CA ALA A 325 16.53 1.87 8.01
C ALA A 325 18.01 2.08 7.68
N PHE A 326 18.46 3.33 7.67
CA PHE A 326 19.84 3.76 7.44
C PHE A 326 20.28 4.77 8.51
N ARG A 327 21.58 4.82 8.81
CA ARG A 327 22.11 5.71 9.86
C ARG A 327 22.30 7.12 9.33
N GLU A 328 22.80 7.20 8.12
CA GLU A 328 23.15 8.39 7.37
C GLU A 328 21.90 9.25 7.10
N ALA A 329 22.13 10.54 6.91
CA ALA A 329 21.10 11.50 6.50
C ALA A 329 21.55 12.17 5.20
N PRO A 330 20.61 12.63 4.35
CA PRO A 330 20.98 13.38 3.16
C PRO A 330 21.86 14.59 3.53
N PRO A 331 22.89 14.93 2.73
CA PRO A 331 23.20 14.37 1.40
C PRO A 331 24.16 13.17 1.44
N GLU A 332 24.46 12.60 2.60
CA GLU A 332 25.46 11.53 2.72
C GLU A 332 25.00 10.26 1.98
N PRO A 333 25.93 9.56 1.28
CA PRO A 333 25.64 8.29 0.66
C PRO A 333 25.42 7.22 1.75
N VAL A 334 24.38 6.43 1.57
CA VAL A 334 23.99 5.38 2.51
C VAL A 334 24.86 4.14 2.33
N THR A 335 25.40 3.60 3.43
CA THR A 335 26.35 2.48 3.37
C THR A 335 25.78 1.15 3.87
N ALA A 336 24.91 1.14 4.87
CA ALA A 336 24.43 -0.10 5.48
C ALA A 336 23.00 -0.04 6.06
N LEU A 337 22.23 -1.11 5.82
CA LEU A 337 20.91 -1.32 6.43
C LEU A 337 21.02 -1.67 7.92
N VAL A 338 20.13 -1.12 8.75
CA VAL A 338 20.11 -1.35 10.21
C VAL A 338 18.90 -2.16 10.72
N PHE A 339 18.21 -2.91 9.85
CA PHE A 339 17.17 -3.85 10.29
C PHE A 339 17.74 -4.93 11.24
N GLY A 340 16.91 -5.39 12.18
CA GLY A 340 17.22 -6.40 13.17
C GLY A 340 17.96 -5.90 14.41
N GLN A 341 18.33 -4.61 14.47
CA GLN A 341 19.07 -4.04 15.60
C GLN A 341 18.16 -3.72 16.80
N GLN A 342 16.86 -3.45 16.60
CA GLN A 342 15.92 -3.16 17.70
C GLN A 342 15.06 -4.39 18.04
N ARG A 343 15.51 -5.21 18.99
CA ARG A 343 14.70 -6.34 19.49
C ARG A 343 13.51 -5.85 20.29
N GLN A 344 12.31 -6.09 19.77
CA GLN A 344 11.05 -5.79 20.45
C GLN A 344 10.69 -6.90 21.45
N PRO A 345 10.14 -6.56 22.63
CA PRO A 345 9.69 -7.56 23.59
C PRO A 345 8.52 -8.37 23.01
N VAL A 346 8.73 -9.68 22.91
CA VAL A 346 7.70 -10.64 22.49
C VAL A 346 6.91 -11.10 23.71
N PRO A 347 5.56 -11.04 23.69
CA PRO A 347 4.72 -11.60 24.74
C PRO A 347 5.08 -13.06 25.05
N ILE A 348 5.04 -13.45 26.32
CA ILE A 348 5.42 -14.81 26.76
C ILE A 348 4.61 -15.88 26.01
N VAL A 349 3.30 -15.65 25.86
CA VAL A 349 2.41 -16.53 25.10
C VAL A 349 2.89 -16.71 23.66
N ASP A 350 3.32 -15.63 23.00
CA ASP A 350 3.80 -15.68 21.61
C ASP A 350 5.15 -16.42 21.49
N ARG A 351 6.00 -16.42 22.53
CA ARG A 351 7.26 -17.19 22.55
C ARG A 351 7.06 -18.69 22.53
N VAL A 352 5.96 -19.17 23.11
CA VAL A 352 5.62 -20.61 23.17
C VAL A 352 4.70 -21.01 22.01
N LEU A 353 3.68 -20.19 21.75
CA LEU A 353 2.64 -20.52 20.77
C LEU A 353 3.18 -20.49 19.34
N TYR A 354 4.04 -19.53 18.97
CA TYR A 354 4.55 -19.44 17.60
C TYR A 354 5.38 -20.68 17.20
N PRO A 355 6.40 -21.12 17.97
CA PRO A 355 7.16 -22.32 17.61
C PRO A 355 6.28 -23.58 17.56
N LEU A 356 5.36 -23.73 18.52
CA LEU A 356 4.44 -24.86 18.57
C LEU A 356 3.52 -24.91 17.33
N MET A 357 2.91 -23.78 16.98
CA MET A 357 2.04 -23.68 15.80
C MET A 357 2.82 -23.96 14.52
N ARG A 358 4.03 -23.43 14.41
CA ARG A 358 4.89 -23.64 13.24
C ARG A 358 5.29 -25.11 13.10
N PHE A 359 5.71 -25.74 14.19
CA PHE A 359 6.06 -27.16 14.20
C PHE A 359 4.85 -28.03 13.81
N SER A 360 3.70 -27.79 14.44
CA SER A 360 2.46 -28.50 14.13
C SER A 360 2.05 -28.33 12.67
N HIS A 361 2.22 -27.12 12.12
CA HIS A 361 1.93 -26.85 10.72
C HIS A 361 2.88 -27.56 9.77
N HIS A 362 4.16 -27.66 10.10
CA HIS A 362 5.12 -28.40 9.26
C HIS A 362 4.84 -29.90 9.26
N LEU A 363 4.35 -30.45 10.38
CA LEU A 363 4.02 -31.87 10.50
C LEU A 363 2.71 -32.23 9.76
N PHE A 364 1.66 -31.43 9.96
CA PHE A 364 0.31 -31.75 9.52
C PHE A 364 -0.09 -31.01 8.23
N PHE A 365 0.27 -29.74 8.07
CA PHE A 365 -0.08 -28.92 6.89
C PHE A 365 1.09 -28.79 5.92
N ASN A 366 1.61 -29.92 5.45
CA ASN A 366 2.68 -29.99 4.47
C ASN A 366 2.36 -31.05 3.40
N PHE A 367 2.27 -30.63 2.13
CA PHE A 367 1.95 -31.53 1.01
C PHE A 367 3.05 -32.55 0.73
N ASP A 368 4.29 -32.26 1.12
CA ASP A 368 5.46 -33.10 0.86
C ASP A 368 5.76 -34.07 2.04
N SER A 369 4.93 -34.05 3.09
CA SER A 369 5.08 -34.96 4.22
C SER A 369 4.78 -36.42 3.82
N LYS A 370 5.55 -37.37 4.36
CA LYS A 370 5.30 -38.81 4.17
C LYS A 370 3.92 -39.26 4.65
N LEU A 371 3.32 -38.52 5.60
CA LEU A 371 1.98 -38.80 6.13
C LEU A 371 0.85 -38.13 5.33
N ALA A 372 1.17 -37.27 4.35
CA ALA A 372 0.17 -36.54 3.57
C ALA A 372 -0.86 -37.45 2.87
N PRO A 373 -0.50 -38.63 2.30
CA PRO A 373 -1.48 -39.55 1.71
C PRO A 373 -2.49 -40.09 2.73
N ALA A 374 -2.03 -40.41 3.95
CA ALA A 374 -2.89 -40.91 5.02
C ALA A 374 -3.86 -39.82 5.50
N TYR A 375 -3.38 -38.59 5.69
CA TYR A 375 -4.24 -37.45 6.06
C TYR A 375 -5.28 -37.15 4.97
N ARG A 376 -4.90 -37.27 3.69
CA ARG A 376 -5.82 -37.10 2.56
C ARG A 376 -6.92 -38.17 2.56
N LEU A 377 -6.57 -39.45 2.75
CA LEU A 377 -7.54 -40.54 2.83
C LEU A 377 -8.52 -40.34 3.99
N ALA A 378 -8.00 -40.02 5.19
CA ALA A 378 -8.82 -39.73 6.36
C ALA A 378 -9.74 -38.53 6.11
N SER A 379 -9.22 -37.48 5.46
CA SER A 379 -10.02 -36.29 5.12
C SER A 379 -11.14 -36.60 4.13
N HIS A 380 -10.90 -37.47 3.13
CA HIS A 380 -11.95 -37.93 2.21
C HIS A 380 -13.06 -38.71 2.93
N ALA A 381 -12.70 -39.56 3.90
CA ALA A 381 -13.69 -40.31 4.69
C ALA A 381 -14.54 -39.39 5.59
N LEU A 382 -13.93 -38.32 6.11
CA LEU A 382 -14.60 -37.33 6.93
C LEU A 382 -15.42 -36.33 6.12
N ASP A 383 -15.04 -36.06 4.87
CA ASP A 383 -15.70 -35.09 4.00
C ASP A 383 -17.20 -35.40 3.82
N ASN A 384 -18.04 -34.38 4.01
CA ASN A 384 -19.51 -34.48 3.96
C ASN A 384 -20.18 -35.50 4.91
N SER A 385 -19.42 -36.15 5.79
CA SER A 385 -19.95 -37.06 6.81
C SER A 385 -20.43 -36.32 8.06
N ILE A 386 -21.31 -36.95 8.84
CA ILE A 386 -21.70 -36.45 10.18
C ILE A 386 -20.46 -36.35 11.09
N ALA A 387 -19.56 -37.33 11.02
CA ALA A 387 -18.32 -37.35 11.78
C ALA A 387 -17.41 -36.14 11.46
N GLY A 388 -17.28 -35.78 10.19
CA GLY A 388 -16.51 -34.59 9.77
C GLY A 388 -17.13 -33.28 10.26
N ARG A 389 -18.47 -33.17 10.25
CA ARG A 389 -19.16 -32.02 10.84
C ARG A 389 -18.92 -31.94 12.35
N LEU A 390 -19.03 -33.05 13.07
CA LEU A 390 -18.73 -33.10 14.52
C LEU A 390 -17.27 -32.75 14.80
N PHE A 391 -16.33 -33.29 14.03
CA PHE A 391 -14.89 -32.95 14.14
C PHE A 391 -14.63 -31.45 13.96
N MET A 392 -15.28 -30.83 12.97
CA MET A 392 -15.16 -29.38 12.77
C MET A 392 -15.70 -28.59 13.97
N HIS A 393 -16.90 -28.93 14.45
CA HIS A 393 -17.59 -28.16 15.48
C HIS A 393 -17.05 -28.38 16.89
N LEU A 394 -16.59 -29.59 17.20
CA LEU A 394 -16.11 -29.98 18.53
C LEU A 394 -14.57 -29.97 18.64
N GLY A 395 -13.86 -30.05 17.50
CA GLY A 395 -12.39 -30.08 17.45
C GLY A 395 -11.79 -28.80 16.86
N GLU A 396 -11.83 -28.65 15.53
CA GLU A 396 -11.12 -27.57 14.83
C GLU A 396 -11.56 -26.18 15.31
N HIS A 397 -12.87 -25.93 15.37
CA HIS A 397 -13.38 -24.59 15.62
C HIS A 397 -13.07 -24.08 17.03
N PRO A 398 -13.32 -24.83 18.13
CA PRO A 398 -12.97 -24.37 19.48
C PRO A 398 -11.47 -24.08 19.65
N ILE A 399 -10.61 -24.96 19.11
CA ILE A 399 -9.15 -24.80 19.16
C ILE A 399 -8.75 -23.50 18.46
N LYS A 400 -9.23 -23.27 17.22
CA LYS A 400 -8.88 -22.08 16.46
C LYS A 400 -9.53 -20.79 16.97
N LEU A 401 -10.72 -20.88 17.54
CA LEU A 401 -11.39 -19.74 18.15
C LEU A 401 -10.60 -19.26 19.37
N SER A 402 -10.20 -20.19 20.25
CA SER A 402 -9.40 -19.87 21.44
C SER A 402 -8.02 -19.31 21.09
N LEU A 403 -7.30 -19.94 20.15
CA LEU A 403 -5.92 -19.55 19.84
C LEU A 403 -5.82 -18.31 18.93
N LEU A 404 -6.79 -18.13 18.02
CA LEU A 404 -6.67 -17.19 16.90
C LEU A 404 -7.87 -16.27 16.70
N GLY A 405 -8.95 -16.43 17.47
CA GLY A 405 -10.21 -15.73 17.22
C GLY A 405 -10.82 -16.07 15.85
N CYS A 406 -10.65 -17.32 15.40
CA CYS A 406 -10.96 -17.73 14.03
C CYS A 406 -12.41 -17.44 13.60
N GLN A 407 -12.55 -16.84 12.41
CA GLN A 407 -13.83 -16.48 11.78
C GLN A 407 -14.39 -17.57 10.84
N ARG A 408 -13.84 -18.79 10.88
CA ARG A 408 -14.26 -19.93 10.04
C ARG A 408 -14.29 -19.63 8.54
N CYS A 409 -13.27 -18.96 8.01
CA CYS A 409 -13.18 -18.65 6.58
C CYS A 409 -13.07 -19.88 5.65
N GLY A 410 -12.70 -21.05 6.20
CA GLY A 410 -12.44 -22.29 5.46
C GLY A 410 -11.14 -22.30 4.65
N ASP A 411 -10.44 -21.17 4.56
CA ASP A 411 -9.24 -20.96 3.76
C ASP A 411 -8.15 -20.28 4.61
N CYS A 412 -7.38 -21.08 5.34
CA CYS A 412 -6.51 -20.60 6.42
C CYS A 412 -5.18 -20.06 5.89
N ALA A 413 -4.86 -18.81 6.21
CA ALA A 413 -3.67 -18.09 5.74
C ALA A 413 -2.71 -17.68 6.88
N ILE A 414 -2.75 -18.36 8.03
CA ILE A 414 -1.98 -17.99 9.23
C ILE A 414 -0.47 -18.07 9.00
N GLN A 415 -0.01 -19.03 8.21
CA GLN A 415 1.39 -19.28 7.88
C GLN A 415 2.03 -18.07 7.18
N HIS A 416 1.23 -17.29 6.45
CA HIS A 416 1.68 -16.10 5.73
C HIS A 416 1.79 -14.84 6.60
N VAL A 417 1.26 -14.88 7.83
CA VAL A 417 1.17 -13.73 8.75
C VAL A 417 1.74 -14.10 10.12
N GLY A 418 2.85 -14.84 10.15
CA GLY A 418 3.53 -15.20 11.41
C GLY A 418 2.64 -16.03 12.36
N PHE A 419 1.82 -16.93 11.82
CA PHE A 419 0.84 -17.74 12.52
C PHE A 419 -0.24 -16.92 13.25
N LEU A 420 -0.60 -15.76 12.69
CA LEU A 420 -1.74 -14.94 13.12
C LEU A 420 -2.84 -15.01 12.07
N CYS A 421 -4.10 -15.02 12.51
CA CYS A 421 -5.23 -15.06 11.58
C CYS A 421 -5.44 -13.67 10.96
N PRO A 422 -5.34 -13.51 9.62
CA PRO A 422 -5.56 -12.22 8.97
C PRO A 422 -7.03 -11.78 9.01
N GLU A 423 -7.97 -12.74 9.02
CA GLU A 423 -9.41 -12.46 9.03
C GLU A 423 -9.86 -11.83 10.37
N SER A 424 -9.33 -12.32 11.49
CA SER A 424 -9.67 -11.82 12.83
C SER A 424 -8.73 -10.73 13.33
N GLY A 425 -7.46 -10.78 12.91
CA GLY A 425 -6.42 -9.85 13.36
C GLY A 425 -6.38 -8.54 12.56
N CYS A 426 -6.98 -8.49 11.37
CA CYS A 426 -7.02 -7.30 10.53
C CYS A 426 -8.47 -6.96 10.15
N PRO A 427 -8.95 -5.74 10.44
CA PRO A 427 -10.28 -5.29 9.98
C PRO A 427 -10.37 -5.14 8.46
N LYS A 428 -9.24 -5.11 7.76
CA LYS A 428 -9.16 -5.06 6.29
C LYS A 428 -8.84 -6.44 5.68
N HIS A 429 -8.80 -7.50 6.50
CA HIS A 429 -8.54 -8.89 6.08
C HIS A 429 -7.29 -9.10 5.18
N THR A 430 -6.30 -8.20 5.27
CA THR A 430 -5.15 -8.19 4.35
C THR A 430 -4.25 -9.41 4.53
N ARG A 431 -3.89 -10.06 3.42
CA ARG A 431 -3.00 -11.24 3.40
C ARG A 431 -1.59 -10.94 2.88
N ASN A 432 -1.40 -9.83 2.17
CA ASN A 432 -0.11 -9.50 1.53
C ASN A 432 0.70 -8.38 2.19
N GLY A 433 0.34 -7.92 3.39
CA GLY A 433 1.12 -6.95 4.15
C GLY A 433 0.28 -5.83 4.76
N ALA A 434 0.93 -5.00 5.58
CA ALA A 434 0.27 -3.93 6.33
C ALA A 434 -0.43 -2.89 5.43
N CYS A 435 -1.51 -2.28 5.91
CA CYS A 435 -2.04 -1.05 5.31
C CYS A 435 -1.10 0.13 5.61
N GLY A 436 -1.24 1.22 4.86
CA GLY A 436 -0.48 2.45 5.11
C GLY A 436 -0.80 3.12 6.44
N GLY A 437 -1.92 2.82 7.11
CA GLY A 437 -2.35 3.58 8.28
C GLY A 437 -1.84 3.12 9.64
N SER A 438 -1.09 2.02 9.75
CA SER A 438 -0.51 1.65 11.05
C SER A 438 0.33 2.81 11.61
N ARG A 439 0.23 3.04 12.93
CA ARG A 439 0.96 4.11 13.62
C ARG A 439 1.49 3.61 14.96
N GLY A 440 2.81 3.61 15.13
CA GLY A 440 3.44 3.22 16.40
C GLY A 440 3.20 1.76 16.76
N GLY A 441 3.08 0.88 15.76
CA GLY A 441 2.73 -0.53 15.91
C GLY A 441 1.24 -0.82 16.12
N MET A 442 0.39 0.21 16.19
CA MET A 442 -1.06 0.08 16.41
C MET A 442 -1.85 0.10 15.10
N CYS A 443 -3.05 -0.49 15.13
CA CYS A 443 -3.98 -0.52 14.00
C CYS A 443 -4.64 0.85 13.78
N GLU A 444 -4.84 1.24 12.52
CA GLU A 444 -5.51 2.52 12.19
C GLU A 444 -7.00 2.53 12.59
N VAL A 445 -7.66 1.38 12.55
CA VAL A 445 -9.12 1.25 12.77
C VAL A 445 -9.43 1.01 14.25
N TYR A 446 -8.57 0.24 14.92
CA TYR A 446 -8.69 -0.11 16.34
C TYR A 446 -7.41 0.32 17.06
N PRO A 447 -7.31 1.59 17.49
CA PRO A 447 -6.09 2.14 18.08
C PRO A 447 -5.63 1.46 19.37
N ASP A 448 -6.53 0.72 20.03
CA ASP A 448 -6.28 -0.11 21.21
C ASP A 448 -5.59 -1.46 20.87
N ARG A 449 -5.51 -1.82 19.58
CA ARG A 449 -4.98 -3.12 19.13
C ARG A 449 -3.68 -2.95 18.35
N ARG A 450 -2.71 -3.82 18.63
CA ARG A 450 -1.50 -3.93 17.80
C ARG A 450 -1.85 -4.43 16.40
N CYS A 451 -1.26 -3.80 15.39
CA CYS A 451 -1.38 -4.23 14.00
C CYS A 451 -0.93 -5.69 13.85
N VAL A 452 -1.71 -6.52 13.16
CA VAL A 452 -1.36 -7.95 12.96
C VAL A 452 -0.01 -8.12 12.26
N TRP A 453 0.34 -7.23 11.33
CA TRP A 453 1.61 -7.27 10.62
C TRP A 453 2.78 -6.81 11.48
N PHE A 454 2.56 -5.88 12.40
CA PHE A 454 3.57 -5.54 13.41
C PHE A 454 3.81 -6.72 14.36
N ARG A 455 2.75 -7.41 14.81
CA ARG A 455 2.87 -8.64 15.61
C ARG A 455 3.55 -9.78 14.85
N ALA A 456 3.22 -9.96 13.57
CA ALA A 456 3.87 -10.94 12.70
C ALA A 456 5.37 -10.67 12.59
N HIS A 457 5.76 -9.41 12.37
CA HIS A 457 7.16 -9.00 12.42
C HIS A 457 7.80 -9.36 13.76
N THR A 458 7.19 -9.01 14.90
CA THR A 458 7.73 -9.33 16.23
C THR A 458 7.97 -10.83 16.42
N ARG A 459 7.02 -11.68 16.00
CA ARG A 459 7.16 -13.15 16.06
C ARG A 459 8.30 -13.65 15.18
N LEU A 460 8.36 -13.20 13.93
CA LEU A 460 9.39 -13.60 12.97
C LEU A 460 10.79 -13.11 13.37
N ALA A 461 10.90 -11.87 13.85
CA ALA A 461 12.15 -11.28 14.32
C ALA A 461 12.75 -12.05 15.49
N SER A 462 11.94 -12.45 16.47
CA SER A 462 12.41 -13.25 17.60
C SER A 462 12.91 -14.65 17.23
N ASN A 463 12.66 -15.10 16.01
CA ASN A 463 13.07 -16.40 15.49
C ASN A 463 14.05 -16.28 14.29
N ASN A 464 14.56 -15.09 13.98
CA ASN A 464 15.42 -14.80 12.81
C ASN A 464 14.77 -15.18 11.46
N LYS A 465 13.47 -14.93 11.30
CA LYS A 465 12.67 -15.31 10.11
C LYS A 465 11.97 -14.14 9.43
N VAL A 466 12.47 -12.92 9.60
CA VAL A 466 11.81 -11.71 9.07
C VAL A 466 11.75 -11.71 7.53
N SER A 467 12.71 -12.34 6.86
CA SER A 467 12.70 -12.52 5.40
C SER A 467 11.44 -13.21 4.89
N GLU A 468 10.78 -14.05 5.69
CA GLU A 468 9.52 -14.70 5.30
C GLU A 468 8.38 -13.70 5.05
N MET A 469 8.44 -12.48 5.60
CA MET A 469 7.46 -11.42 5.30
C MET A 469 7.50 -10.97 3.84
N CYS A 470 8.60 -11.26 3.15
CA CYS A 470 8.86 -10.82 1.78
C CYS A 470 8.65 -11.96 0.77
N HIS A 471 8.29 -13.16 1.21
CA HIS A 471 8.09 -14.31 0.33
C HIS A 471 6.71 -14.27 -0.33
N GLY A 472 6.72 -14.33 -1.66
CA GLY A 472 5.56 -14.56 -2.53
C GLY A 472 4.38 -13.61 -2.35
N CYS A 473 3.35 -13.84 -3.15
CA CYS A 473 2.04 -13.25 -2.97
C CYS A 473 1.04 -14.33 -2.56
N VAL A 474 0.16 -13.97 -1.63
CA VAL A 474 -0.91 -14.82 -1.11
C VAL A 474 -2.18 -14.52 -1.91
N PRO A 475 -2.76 -15.52 -2.61
CA PRO A 475 -4.02 -15.38 -3.31
C PRO A 475 -5.15 -14.92 -2.38
N PRO A 476 -6.21 -14.31 -2.95
CA PRO A 476 -7.34 -13.87 -2.16
C PRO A 476 -8.08 -15.07 -1.55
N ARG A 477 -8.85 -14.78 -0.49
CA ARG A 477 -9.68 -15.79 0.17
C ARG A 477 -10.62 -16.47 -0.82
N MET A 478 -10.84 -17.77 -0.66
CA MET A 478 -11.93 -18.47 -1.36
C MET A 478 -13.21 -18.47 -0.51
N TRP A 479 -14.23 -17.77 -1.00
CA TRP A 479 -15.51 -17.58 -0.30
C TRP A 479 -16.41 -18.81 -0.39
N GLU A 480 -16.18 -19.67 -1.38
CA GLU A 480 -16.85 -20.97 -1.56
C GLU A 480 -16.58 -21.90 -0.38
N LEU A 481 -15.47 -21.67 0.35
CA LEU A 481 -15.08 -22.42 1.54
C LEU A 481 -15.63 -21.82 2.84
N ASN A 482 -16.39 -20.72 2.79
CA ASN A 482 -16.85 -20.06 4.00
C ASN A 482 -17.63 -21.02 4.93
N HIS A 483 -17.33 -20.95 6.23
CA HIS A 483 -17.89 -21.82 7.27
C HIS A 483 -17.60 -23.32 7.14
N THR A 484 -16.66 -23.72 6.28
CA THR A 484 -16.18 -25.11 6.16
C THR A 484 -14.86 -25.33 6.93
N SER A 485 -14.44 -26.60 7.05
CA SER A 485 -13.20 -26.98 7.74
C SER A 485 -11.97 -26.62 6.92
N SER A 486 -11.13 -25.72 7.44
CA SER A 486 -9.88 -25.38 6.75
C SER A 486 -8.81 -26.47 6.86
N TRP A 487 -8.94 -27.39 7.83
CA TRP A 487 -8.07 -28.57 7.89
C TRP A 487 -8.40 -29.57 6.79
N LEU A 488 -9.68 -29.90 6.62
CA LEU A 488 -10.11 -30.78 5.53
C LEU A 488 -9.81 -30.13 4.17
N ASN A 489 -10.09 -28.83 4.01
CA ASN A 489 -9.84 -28.14 2.74
C ASN A 489 -8.36 -28.13 2.34
N PHE A 490 -7.44 -28.00 3.30
CA PHE A 490 -6.02 -28.15 3.01
C PHE A 490 -5.70 -29.53 2.45
N HIS A 491 -6.06 -30.60 3.17
CA HIS A 491 -5.73 -31.97 2.77
C HIS A 491 -6.44 -32.45 1.50
N LEU A 492 -7.64 -31.92 1.25
CA LEU A 492 -8.41 -32.16 0.04
C LEU A 492 -7.99 -31.26 -1.12
N ARG A 493 -6.97 -30.41 -0.93
CA ARG A 493 -6.45 -29.48 -1.95
C ARG A 493 -7.50 -28.53 -2.50
N ARG A 494 -8.40 -28.07 -1.63
CA ARG A 494 -9.46 -27.11 -1.95
C ARG A 494 -9.05 -25.67 -1.68
N ASP A 495 -8.04 -25.44 -0.84
CA ASP A 495 -7.63 -24.13 -0.33
C ASP A 495 -6.69 -23.35 -1.28
N HIS A 496 -6.38 -22.09 -0.93
CA HIS A 496 -5.63 -21.19 -1.81
C HIS A 496 -4.21 -21.70 -2.09
N GLN A 497 -3.67 -22.58 -1.25
CA GLN A 497 -2.34 -23.17 -1.44
C GLN A 497 -2.32 -24.15 -2.60
N SER A 498 -3.46 -24.75 -2.94
CA SER A 498 -3.59 -25.67 -4.07
C SER A 498 -4.18 -25.00 -5.30
N ASN A 499 -5.25 -24.22 -5.12
CA ASN A 499 -6.04 -23.67 -6.23
C ASN A 499 -5.66 -22.23 -6.60
N GLY A 500 -4.80 -21.59 -5.83
CA GLY A 500 -4.31 -20.23 -6.10
C GLY A 500 -3.01 -20.19 -6.90
N GLY A 501 -2.58 -21.30 -7.51
CA GLY A 501 -1.30 -21.42 -8.20
C GLY A 501 -1.13 -20.42 -9.35
N GLU A 502 -2.18 -20.19 -10.14
CA GLU A 502 -2.14 -19.22 -11.24
C GLU A 502 -1.96 -17.77 -10.74
N ILE A 503 -2.73 -17.40 -9.71
CA ILE A 503 -2.68 -16.06 -9.09
C ILE A 503 -1.32 -15.84 -8.42
N SER A 504 -0.86 -16.80 -7.60
CA SER A 504 0.44 -16.72 -6.93
C SER A 504 1.61 -16.77 -7.91
N GLY A 505 1.50 -17.53 -9.00
CA GLY A 505 2.48 -17.59 -10.09
C GLY A 505 2.61 -16.30 -10.89
N CYS A 506 1.59 -15.42 -10.86
CA CYS A 506 1.68 -14.08 -11.46
C CYS A 506 2.60 -13.13 -10.68
N CYS A 507 2.87 -13.42 -9.40
CA CYS A 507 3.79 -12.65 -8.58
C CYS A 507 5.23 -13.07 -8.89
N ARG A 508 5.94 -12.26 -9.69
CA ARG A 508 7.21 -12.65 -10.33
C ARG A 508 8.43 -12.67 -9.41
N GLN A 509 8.29 -12.46 -8.10
CA GLN A 509 9.45 -12.50 -7.19
C GLN A 509 9.49 -13.79 -6.39
N THR A 510 10.45 -14.64 -6.74
CA THR A 510 10.92 -15.74 -5.90
C THR A 510 11.78 -15.25 -4.74
N THR A 511 12.33 -14.02 -4.78
CA THR A 511 13.11 -13.46 -3.66
C THR A 511 13.08 -11.93 -3.66
N CYS A 512 12.25 -11.33 -2.81
CA CYS A 512 12.45 -9.94 -2.40
C CYS A 512 13.69 -9.87 -1.49
N HIS A 513 14.64 -9.01 -1.82
CA HIS A 513 15.96 -8.97 -1.18
C HIS A 513 16.06 -8.06 0.06
N LEU A 514 14.94 -7.50 0.57
CA LEU A 514 14.89 -6.51 1.67
C LEU A 514 15.81 -6.85 2.87
N LEU A 515 16.01 -8.14 3.15
CA LEU A 515 16.70 -8.64 4.35
C LEU A 515 17.75 -9.72 4.06
N LEU A 516 18.15 -9.91 2.79
CA LEU A 516 19.11 -10.96 2.41
C LEU A 516 20.59 -10.51 2.51
N GLY A 517 20.85 -9.25 2.88
CA GLY A 517 22.18 -8.65 2.97
C GLY A 517 23.19 -9.26 3.95
N ASN A 518 22.81 -10.21 4.80
CA ASN A 518 23.74 -10.90 5.72
C ASN A 518 23.94 -12.40 5.43
N THR A 519 23.43 -12.93 4.31
CA THR A 519 23.50 -14.37 4.00
C THR A 519 24.44 -14.74 2.84
N LYS A 520 25.29 -13.81 2.39
CA LYS A 520 26.34 -14.13 1.42
C LYS A 520 27.54 -14.90 1.99
N GLU A 521 27.55 -15.22 3.28
CA GLU A 521 28.55 -16.12 3.90
C GLU A 521 27.85 -17.34 4.51
N ARG A 522 27.85 -18.47 3.77
CA ARG A 522 27.67 -19.89 4.19
C ARG A 522 27.14 -20.78 3.06
N LYS A 523 27.49 -20.48 1.81
CA LYS A 523 27.66 -21.50 0.77
C LYS A 523 29.11 -21.45 0.39
N ASP A 524 29.91 -22.19 1.15
CA ASP A 524 31.21 -22.76 0.79
C ASP A 524 31.92 -23.15 2.09
N GLN A 525 31.73 -24.40 2.49
CA GLN A 525 32.78 -25.25 3.05
C GLN A 525 32.26 -26.70 3.07
N PRO A 526 33.16 -27.67 2.82
CA PRO A 526 32.90 -28.89 2.04
C PRO A 526 31.96 -29.91 2.66
#